data_AF-A0A0H2RKW8-F1
#
_entry.id   AF-A0A0H2RKW8-F1
#
_cell.length_a   1.000
_cell.length_b   1.000
_cell.length_c   1.000
_cell.angle_alpha   90.00
_cell.angle_beta   90.00
_cell.angle_gamma   90.00
#
_symmetry.space_group_name_H-M   'P 1'
#
loop_
_entity.id
_entity.type
_entity.pdbx_description
1 polymer ?
#
loop_
_entity_poly.entity_id
_entity_poly.type
_entity_poly.pdbx_seq_one_letter_code
_entity_poly.pdbx_strand_id
1 'polypeptide(L)'
;FVILNSYPGVGKFTVGQILSRTLPNAKLFNNHLLIDAAAALYTREDPEFYTLRKALRTTVFDSLHSSMSAKLDAGEQPIIIFTEAQSTSPKGSEVMQEYLQAARRLNIPLISIILTCSSEENERRLVGRSNNSNKTSTK
;
A
#
# COMPACT_ATOMS: atom_id res chain seq x y z
N PHE A 1 2.14 -8.55 9.02
CA PHE A 1 1.93 -7.62 7.87
C PHE A 1 3.02 -7.82 6.83
N VAL A 2 2.67 -7.65 5.55
CA VAL A 2 3.62 -7.68 4.43
C VAL A 2 3.52 -6.35 3.69
N ILE A 3 4.65 -5.69 3.40
CA ILE A 3 4.70 -4.47 2.58
C ILE A 3 5.44 -4.78 1.29
N LEU A 4 4.81 -4.50 0.16
CA LEU A 4 5.42 -4.50 -1.17
C LEU A 4 5.79 -3.06 -1.52
N ASN A 5 7.04 -2.68 -1.25
CA ASN A 5 7.55 -1.34 -1.56
C ASN A 5 8.26 -1.33 -2.91
N SER A 6 7.89 -0.42 -3.80
CA SER A 6 8.55 -0.27 -5.11
C SER A 6 8.24 1.07 -5.74
N TYR A 7 9.05 1.46 -6.73
CA TYR A 7 8.67 2.53 -7.65
C TYR A 7 7.31 2.25 -8.32
N PRO A 8 6.56 3.28 -8.73
CA PRO A 8 5.42 3.12 -9.63
C PRO A 8 5.80 2.30 -10.87
N GLY A 9 4.87 1.52 -11.43
CA GLY A 9 5.12 0.73 -12.63
C GLY A 9 5.90 -0.60 -12.46
N VAL A 10 6.56 -0.84 -11.32
CA VAL A 10 7.35 -2.08 -11.09
C VAL A 10 6.49 -3.35 -11.00
N GLY A 11 5.20 -3.22 -10.63
CA GLY A 11 4.27 -4.37 -10.60
C GLY A 11 3.86 -4.84 -9.20
N LYS A 12 4.14 -4.07 -8.13
CA LYS A 12 3.74 -4.41 -6.75
C LYS A 12 2.26 -4.75 -6.58
N PHE A 13 1.36 -4.09 -7.31
CA PHE A 13 -0.07 -4.41 -7.25
C PHE A 13 -0.36 -5.80 -7.83
N THR A 14 0.21 -6.12 -9.00
CA THR A 14 0.08 -7.43 -9.63
C THR A 14 0.65 -8.54 -8.75
N VAL A 15 1.85 -8.35 -8.18
CA VAL A 15 2.44 -9.30 -7.24
C VAL A 15 1.55 -9.46 -6.00
N GLY A 16 1.06 -8.35 -5.44
CA GLY A 16 0.14 -8.37 -4.30
C GLY A 16 -1.15 -9.13 -4.57
N GLN A 17 -1.72 -9.01 -5.78
CA GLN A 17 -2.91 -9.76 -6.17
C GLN A 17 -2.62 -11.26 -6.23
N ILE A 18 -1.50 -11.66 -6.83
CA ILE A 18 -1.09 -13.07 -6.91
C ILE A 18 -0.89 -13.63 -5.49
N LEU A 19 -0.14 -12.93 -4.64
CA LEU A 19 0.09 -13.33 -3.26
C LEU A 19 -1.22 -13.47 -2.47
N SER A 20 -2.16 -12.53 -2.63
CA SER A 20 -3.45 -12.58 -1.93
C SER A 20 -4.33 -13.77 -2.32
N ARG A 21 -4.14 -14.32 -3.53
CA ARG A 21 -4.86 -15.52 -4.01
C ARG A 21 -4.13 -16.82 -3.67
N THR A 22 -2.81 -16.75 -3.48
CA THR A 22 -1.95 -17.91 -3.26
C THR A 22 -1.82 -18.23 -1.78
N LEU A 23 -1.74 -17.21 -0.92
CA LEU A 23 -1.58 -17.38 0.52
C LEU A 23 -2.95 -17.49 1.21
N PRO A 24 -3.12 -18.43 2.14
CA PRO A 24 -4.37 -18.54 2.90
C PRO A 24 -4.58 -17.29 3.76
N ASN A 25 -5.83 -16.88 3.92
CA ASN A 25 -6.24 -15.74 4.76
C ASN A 25 -5.54 -14.41 4.42
N ALA A 26 -5.07 -14.27 3.18
CA ALA A 26 -4.39 -13.08 2.72
C ALA A 26 -5.35 -12.05 2.09
N LYS A 27 -5.15 -10.78 2.42
CA LYS A 27 -5.88 -9.65 1.82
C LYS A 27 -4.90 -8.59 1.34
N LEU A 28 -5.15 -8.07 0.14
CA LEU A 28 -4.39 -6.97 -0.44
C LEU A 28 -5.05 -5.63 -0.12
N PHE A 29 -4.29 -4.70 0.45
CA PHE A 29 -4.65 -3.31 0.62
C PHE A 29 -3.78 -2.44 -0.31
N ASN A 30 -4.40 -1.88 -1.34
CA ASN A 30 -3.72 -1.01 -2.29
C ASN A 30 -3.66 0.42 -1.74
N ASN A 31 -2.46 1.00 -1.58
CA ASN A 31 -2.31 2.36 -1.06
C ASN A 31 -2.92 3.43 -1.98
N HIS A 32 -3.22 3.12 -3.25
CA HIS A 32 -4.02 4.01 -4.10
C HIS A 32 -5.41 4.31 -3.54
N LEU A 33 -6.01 3.41 -2.74
CA LEU A 33 -7.27 3.70 -2.06
C LEU A 33 -7.18 4.94 -1.14
N LEU A 34 -6.02 5.16 -0.53
CA LEU A 34 -5.76 6.31 0.34
C LEU A 34 -5.37 7.55 -0.47
N ILE A 35 -4.54 7.36 -1.51
CA ILE A 35 -4.10 8.44 -2.39
C ILE A 35 -5.28 9.05 -3.13
N ASP A 36 -6.12 8.22 -3.74
CA ASP A 36 -7.20 8.67 -4.62
C ASP A 36 -8.31 9.35 -3.81
N ALA A 37 -8.59 8.85 -2.59
CA ALA A 37 -9.50 9.51 -1.66
C ALA A 37 -9.04 10.92 -1.26
N ALA A 38 -7.74 11.10 -0.98
CA ALA A 38 -7.19 12.43 -0.69
C ALA A 38 -7.12 13.32 -1.95
N ALA A 39 -6.76 12.74 -3.10
CA ALA A 39 -6.66 13.44 -4.38
C ALA A 39 -8.01 13.96 -4.90
N ALA A 40 -9.11 13.37 -4.45
CA ALA A 40 -10.45 13.87 -4.77
C ALA A 40 -10.76 15.23 -4.12
N LEU A 41 -10.02 15.62 -3.09
CA LEU A 41 -10.24 16.86 -2.33
C LEU A 41 -9.06 17.84 -2.41
N TYR A 42 -7.84 17.33 -2.58
CA TYR A 42 -6.60 18.11 -2.45
C TYR A 42 -5.58 17.72 -3.53
N THR A 43 -4.73 18.67 -3.90
CA THR A 43 -3.55 18.45 -4.73
C THR A 43 -2.38 17.91 -3.90
N ARG A 44 -1.29 17.45 -4.53
CA ARG A 44 -0.14 16.89 -3.78
C ARG A 44 0.74 17.96 -3.15
N GLU A 45 0.51 19.20 -3.53
CA GLU A 45 1.14 20.41 -3.05
C GLU A 45 0.47 20.88 -1.75
N ASP A 46 -0.81 20.55 -1.55
CA ASP A 46 -1.57 20.89 -0.36
C ASP A 46 -1.12 20.05 0.85
N PRO A 47 -0.79 20.67 2.00
CA PRO A 47 -0.48 19.94 3.23
C PRO A 47 -1.61 18.98 3.66
N GLU A 48 -2.87 19.37 3.43
CA GLU A 48 -4.08 18.63 3.74
C GLU A 48 -4.13 17.26 3.06
N PHE A 49 -3.57 17.14 1.85
CA PHE A 49 -3.48 15.87 1.15
C PHE A 49 -2.74 14.81 1.99
N TYR A 50 -1.63 15.19 2.60
CA TYR A 50 -0.84 14.27 3.43
C TYR A 50 -1.48 14.06 4.80
N THR A 51 -2.07 15.10 5.38
CA THR A 51 -2.80 15.01 6.65
C THR A 51 -3.97 14.04 6.54
N LEU A 52 -4.82 14.18 5.52
CA LEU A 52 -5.94 13.29 5.27
C LEU A 52 -5.47 11.86 4.97
N ARG A 53 -4.47 11.69 4.10
CA ARG A 53 -3.93 10.37 3.78
C ARG A 53 -3.38 9.65 5.01
N LYS A 54 -2.72 10.37 5.93
CA LYS A 54 -2.27 9.83 7.22
C LYS A 54 -3.44 9.45 8.10
N ALA A 55 -4.44 10.32 8.25
CA ALA A 55 -5.63 10.05 9.06
C ALA A 55 -6.38 8.79 8.58
N LEU A 56 -6.60 8.66 7.26
CA LEU A 56 -7.23 7.48 6.67
C LEU A 56 -6.42 6.21 6.94
N ARG A 57 -5.09 6.26 6.81
CA ARG A 57 -4.22 5.12 7.12
C ARG A 57 -4.32 4.72 8.59
N THR A 58 -4.31 5.69 9.51
CA THR A 58 -4.50 5.43 10.94
C THR A 58 -5.84 4.74 11.21
N THR A 59 -6.94 5.22 10.62
CA THR A 59 -8.25 4.58 10.75
C THR A 59 -8.26 3.14 10.25
N VAL A 60 -7.57 2.85 9.14
CA VAL A 60 -7.40 1.48 8.64
C VAL A 60 -6.65 0.61 9.66
N PHE A 61 -5.56 1.11 10.25
CA PHE A 61 -4.81 0.37 11.27
C PHE A 61 -5.64 0.12 12.54
N ASP A 62 -6.44 1.08 12.98
CA ASP A 62 -7.32 0.92 14.14
C ASP A 62 -8.39 -0.15 13.88
N SER A 63 -9.02 -0.12 12.70
CA SER A 63 -10.00 -1.14 12.29
C SER A 63 -9.37 -2.53 12.18
N LEU A 64 -8.17 -2.62 11.62
CA LEU A 64 -7.40 -3.87 11.57
C LEU A 64 -7.05 -4.36 12.96
N HIS A 65 -6.67 -3.48 13.89
CA HIS A 65 -6.36 -3.88 15.25
C HIS A 65 -7.56 -4.57 15.92
N SER A 66 -8.73 -3.95 15.90
CA SER A 66 -9.94 -4.55 16.49
C SER A 66 -10.33 -5.88 15.83
N SER A 67 -10.30 -5.96 14.51
CA SER A 67 -10.74 -7.17 13.79
C SER A 67 -9.71 -8.30 13.80
N MET A 68 -8.41 -7.99 13.77
CA MET A 68 -7.35 -9.00 13.74
C MET A 68 -7.05 -9.55 15.13
N SER A 69 -7.14 -8.77 16.20
CA SER A 69 -6.93 -9.29 17.55
C SER A 69 -7.86 -10.48 17.84
N ALA A 70 -9.16 -10.33 17.55
CA ALA A 70 -10.13 -11.41 17.72
C ALA A 70 -9.81 -12.66 16.86
N LYS A 71 -9.29 -12.46 15.64
CA LYS A 71 -8.87 -13.55 14.75
C LYS A 71 -7.64 -14.28 15.27
N LEU A 72 -6.65 -13.53 15.75
CA LEU A 72 -5.42 -14.08 16.33
C LEU A 72 -5.73 -14.88 17.60
N ASP A 73 -6.61 -14.38 18.46
CA ASP A 73 -7.07 -15.08 19.67
C ASP A 73 -7.80 -16.40 19.34
N ALA A 74 -8.50 -16.44 18.20
CA ALA A 74 -9.14 -17.65 17.68
C ALA A 74 -8.17 -18.62 16.96
N GLY A 75 -6.86 -18.32 16.95
CA GLY A 75 -5.83 -19.14 16.31
C GLY A 75 -5.76 -18.99 14.78
N GLU A 76 -6.48 -18.03 14.19
CA GLU A 76 -6.33 -17.69 12.78
C GLU A 76 -5.01 -16.95 12.52
N GLN A 77 -4.49 -17.05 11.29
CA GLN A 77 -3.29 -16.34 10.86
C GLN A 77 -3.59 -15.42 9.66
N PRO A 78 -4.26 -14.26 9.88
CA PRO A 78 -4.56 -13.33 8.81
C PRO A 78 -3.30 -12.64 8.26
N ILE A 79 -3.20 -12.52 6.94
CA ILE A 79 -2.10 -11.85 6.26
C ILE A 79 -2.63 -10.60 5.57
N ILE A 80 -2.14 -9.42 5.97
CA ILE A 80 -2.43 -8.17 5.26
C ILE A 80 -1.21 -7.75 4.46
N ILE A 81 -1.41 -7.62 3.14
CA ILE A 81 -0.41 -7.21 2.16
C ILE A 81 -0.70 -5.76 1.78
N PHE A 82 0.25 -4.86 2.02
CA PHE A 82 0.16 -3.45 1.64
C PHE A 82 1.05 -3.20 0.42
N THR A 83 0.61 -2.32 -0.47
CA THR A 83 1.48 -1.79 -1.53
C THR A 83 1.94 -0.40 -1.14
N GLU A 84 3.22 -0.08 -1.33
CA GLU A 84 3.77 1.23 -1.00
C GLU A 84 4.78 1.71 -2.05
N ALA A 85 5.06 3.00 -2.01
CA ALA A 85 6.08 3.65 -2.83
C ALA A 85 6.80 4.70 -2.00
N GLN A 86 7.54 4.23 -1.00
CA GLN A 86 8.30 5.05 -0.07
C GLN A 86 9.79 5.05 -0.41
N SER A 87 10.41 6.21 -0.24
CA SER A 87 11.84 6.43 -0.33
C SER A 87 12.47 6.47 1.06
N THR A 88 13.79 6.59 1.12
CA THR A 88 14.56 6.83 2.36
C THR A 88 14.47 8.26 2.87
N SER A 89 13.63 9.11 2.27
CA SER A 89 13.36 10.45 2.80
C SER A 89 12.80 10.40 4.23
N PRO A 90 12.91 11.48 5.03
CA PRO A 90 12.32 11.54 6.37
C PRO A 90 10.82 11.19 6.35
N LYS A 91 10.06 11.80 5.42
CA LYS A 91 8.63 11.54 5.25
C LYS A 91 8.32 10.10 4.84
N GLY A 92 9.13 9.51 3.95
CA GLY A 92 8.98 8.10 3.59
C GLY A 92 9.26 7.16 4.76
N SER A 93 10.28 7.50 5.56
CA SER A 93 10.64 6.77 6.78
C SER A 93 9.55 6.86 7.84
N GLU A 94 8.95 8.03 8.04
CA GLU A 94 7.80 8.23 8.94
C GLU A 94 6.63 7.32 8.57
N VAL A 95 6.27 7.26 7.28
CA VAL A 95 5.20 6.35 6.81
C VAL A 95 5.54 4.90 7.15
N MET A 96 6.77 4.45 6.91
CA MET A 96 7.19 3.09 7.24
C MET A 96 7.19 2.82 8.75
N GLN A 97 7.51 3.83 9.57
CA GLN A 97 7.40 3.74 11.03
C GLN A 97 5.94 3.56 11.49
N GLU A 98 4.97 4.20 10.83
CA GLU A 98 3.54 4.00 11.14
C GLU A 98 3.12 2.53 10.94
N TYR A 99 3.55 1.89 9.84
CA TYR A 99 3.29 0.44 9.63
C TYR A 99 3.96 -0.43 10.69
N LEU A 100 5.20 -0.11 11.07
CA LEU A 100 5.94 -0.84 12.10
C LEU A 100 5.25 -0.73 13.46
N GLN A 101 4.77 0.47 13.82
CA GLN A 101 3.99 0.70 15.04
C GLN A 101 2.67 -0.08 15.00
N ALA A 102 1.95 -0.07 13.88
CA ALA A 102 0.71 -0.83 13.73
C ALA A 102 0.93 -2.35 13.89
N ALA A 103 1.99 -2.89 13.29
CA ALA A 103 2.37 -4.29 13.47
C ALA A 103 2.75 -4.62 14.92
N ARG A 104 3.53 -3.75 15.58
CA ARG A 104 3.90 -3.90 17.00
C ARG A 104 2.69 -3.89 17.93
N ARG A 105 1.71 -3.02 17.68
CA ARG A 105 0.46 -2.96 18.47
C ARG A 105 -0.33 -4.26 18.41
N LEU A 106 -0.23 -5.00 17.31
CA LEU A 106 -0.81 -6.33 17.13
C LEU A 106 0.12 -7.48 17.56
N ASN A 107 1.34 -7.19 18.00
CA ASN A 107 2.39 -8.17 18.29
C ASN A 107 2.64 -9.16 17.12
N ILE A 108 2.62 -8.66 15.88
CA ILE A 108 2.84 -9.45 14.66
C ILE A 108 4.12 -9.02 13.92
N PRO A 109 4.76 -9.90 13.14
CA PRO A 109 5.90 -9.52 12.33
C PRO A 109 5.48 -8.56 11.20
N LEU A 110 6.40 -7.65 10.86
CA LEU A 110 6.35 -6.84 9.65
C LEU A 110 7.43 -7.32 8.67
N ILE A 111 6.99 -7.79 7.50
CA ILE A 111 7.88 -8.23 6.42
C ILE A 111 7.86 -7.16 5.33
N SER A 112 9.00 -6.51 5.07
CA SER A 112 9.14 -5.54 3.99
C SER A 112 9.85 -6.18 2.80
N ILE A 113 9.20 -6.17 1.64
CA ILE A 113 9.72 -6.70 0.38
C ILE A 113 9.89 -5.54 -0.58
N ILE A 114 11.12 -5.34 -1.05
CA ILE A 114 11.45 -4.30 -2.03
C ILE A 114 11.46 -4.96 -3.41
N LEU A 115 10.56 -4.52 -4.29
CA LEU A 115 10.54 -4.98 -5.68
C LEU A 115 11.29 -3.98 -6.56
N THR A 116 12.14 -4.50 -7.43
CA THR A 116 12.94 -3.71 -8.37
C THR A 116 12.75 -4.22 -9.80
N CYS A 117 12.98 -3.35 -10.77
CA CYS A 117 13.16 -3.68 -12.18
C CYS A 117 14.20 -2.71 -12.77
N SER A 118 14.69 -2.99 -13.98
CA SER A 118 15.54 -2.01 -14.67
C SER A 118 14.75 -0.72 -14.95
N SER A 119 15.46 0.40 -15.07
CA SER A 119 14.87 1.69 -15.44
C SER A 119 14.18 1.61 -16.80
N GLU A 120 14.81 0.97 -17.79
CA GLU A 120 14.25 0.73 -19.13
C GLU A 120 12.90 0.01 -19.06
N GLU A 121 12.80 -1.06 -18.27
CA GLU A 121 11.54 -1.80 -18.11
C GLU A 121 10.49 -0.98 -17.35
N ASN A 122 10.92 -0.16 -16.38
CA ASN A 122 10.02 0.73 -15.65
C ASN A 122 9.40 1.78 -16.58
N GLU A 123 10.23 2.46 -17.35
CA GLU A 123 9.83 3.48 -18.33
C GLU A 123 8.90 2.88 -19.38
N ARG A 124 9.26 1.73 -19.97
CA ARG A 124 8.42 1.02 -20.93
C ARG A 124 7.01 0.76 -20.38
N ARG A 125 6.90 0.36 -19.11
CA ARG A 125 5.61 0.10 -18.45
C ARG A 125 4.83 1.38 -18.13
N LEU A 126 5.51 2.46 -17.76
CA LEU A 126 4.86 3.74 -17.46
C LEU A 126 4.28 4.38 -18.73
N VAL A 127 5.03 4.36 -19.83
CA VAL A 127 4.58 4.85 -21.14
C VAL A 127 3.37 4.04 -21.65
N GLY A 128 3.44 2.71 -21.55
CA GLY A 128 2.33 1.83 -21.93
C GLY A 128 1.03 2.09 -21.17
N ARG A 129 1.10 2.57 -19.92
CA ARG A 129 -0.07 2.95 -19.11
C ARG A 129 -0.70 4.27 -19.53
N SER A 130 0.12 5.29 -19.80
CA SER A 130 -0.37 6.61 -20.23
C SER A 130 -1.13 6.54 -21.56
N ASN A 131 -0.70 5.64 -22.46
CA ASN A 131 -1.37 5.41 -23.74
C ASN A 131 -2.73 4.69 -23.60
N ASN A 132 -2.98 3.99 -22.50
CA ASN A 132 -4.27 3.31 -22.25
C ASN A 132 -5.27 4.19 -21.49
N SER A 133 -4.83 5.14 -20.63
CA SER A 133 -5.75 6.09 -19.98
C SER A 133 -6.42 7.04 -20.96
N ASN A 134 -5.76 7.39 -22.06
CA ASN A 134 -6.34 8.24 -23.13
C ASN A 134 -7.41 7.54 -23.98
N LYS A 135 -7.51 6.20 -23.93
CA LYS A 135 -8.53 5.45 -24.69
C LYS A 135 -9.85 5.26 -23.93
N THR A 136 -9.88 5.57 -22.63
CA THR A 136 -11.07 5.40 -21.77
C THR A 136 -11.89 6.69 -21.55
N SER A 137 -11.44 7.85 -22.05
CA SER A 137 -12.21 9.12 -21.99
C SER A 137 -13.06 9.41 -23.24
N THR A 138 -13.30 8.42 -24.09
CA THR A 138 -14.25 8.52 -25.22
C THR A 138 -15.30 7.42 -25.11
N LYS A 139 -16.32 7.67 -24.29
CA LYS A 139 -17.65 7.08 -24.42
C LYS A 139 -18.67 7.88 -23.62
#